data_AF-A0A6P5C7Q8-F1
#
_entry.id   AF-A0A6P5C7Q8-F1
#
_cell.length_a   1.000
_cell.length_b   1.000
_cell.length_c   1.000
_cell.angle_alpha   90.00
_cell.angle_beta   90.00
_cell.angle_gamma   90.00
#
_symmetry.space_group_name_H-M   'P 1'
#
loop_
_entity.id
_entity.type
_entity.pdbx_description
1 polymer ?
#
loop_
_entity_poly.entity_id
_entity_poly.type
_entity_poly.pdbx_seq_one_letter_code
_entity_poly.pdbx_strand_id
1 'polypeptide(L)'
;MYVRVSFDTKPDLLLHLMTKEWQLELPKLLISVHGGLQNFELQPKLKQVFGKGLIKAAMTTGAWIFTGGVNTGVIRHVGDALKDHASKSRGKICTIGIAPWGIVENQEDLIGRDVVRPYQTMSNPMSKLTVLNSMHSHFILADNGTTGKYGAEVKLRRQLEKHISLQKINTRCLPFFSLDSRLFYSFWGSCQLDPIGIGQGVPVVALIVEGGPNVISIVLEYLRDTPPVPVVVCDGSGRASDILAFGHKYSEEGG
;
A
#
# COMPACT_ATOMS: atom_id res chain seq x y z
N MET A 1 13.39 8.43 -1.94
CA MET A 1 13.41 9.06 -3.30
C MET A 1 12.02 9.60 -3.60
N TYR A 2 11.87 10.64 -4.41
CA TYR A 2 10.55 11.17 -4.75
C TYR A 2 10.48 11.69 -6.18
N VAL A 3 9.27 11.81 -6.70
CA VAL A 3 8.97 12.49 -7.97
C VAL A 3 7.67 13.29 -7.82
N ARG A 4 7.62 14.49 -8.39
CA ARG A 4 6.36 15.24 -8.58
C ARG A 4 5.87 15.00 -10.00
N VAL A 5 4.61 14.57 -10.14
CA VAL A 5 3.99 14.22 -11.42
C VAL A 5 2.61 14.85 -11.53
N SER A 6 2.14 15.11 -12.74
CA SER A 6 0.75 15.51 -12.96
C SER A 6 -0.21 14.38 -12.56
N PHE A 7 -1.37 14.72 -12.01
CA PHE A 7 -2.40 13.77 -11.57
C PHE A 7 -2.95 12.86 -12.69
N ASP A 8 -2.76 13.24 -13.96
CA ASP A 8 -3.16 12.51 -15.15
C ASP A 8 -2.00 11.81 -15.88
N THR A 9 -0.81 11.79 -15.27
CA THR A 9 0.36 11.08 -15.80
C THR A 9 0.01 9.61 -16.03
N LYS A 10 0.39 9.10 -17.21
CA LYS A 10 0.06 7.72 -17.58
C LYS A 10 0.82 6.71 -16.70
N PRO A 11 0.19 5.60 -16.29
CA PRO A 11 0.78 4.66 -15.34
C PRO A 11 1.97 3.85 -15.90
N ASP A 12 2.08 3.72 -17.23
CA ASP A 12 3.23 3.08 -17.89
C ASP A 12 4.53 3.85 -17.65
N LEU A 13 4.47 5.19 -17.68
CA LEU A 13 5.63 6.04 -17.38
C LEU A 13 6.03 5.94 -15.91
N LEU A 14 5.06 5.86 -15.00
CA LEU A 14 5.33 5.69 -13.57
C LEU A 14 5.97 4.33 -13.29
N LEU A 15 5.45 3.26 -13.87
CA LEU A 15 6.05 1.93 -13.72
C LEU A 15 7.45 1.85 -14.34
N HIS A 16 7.67 2.51 -15.48
CA HIS A 16 8.98 2.63 -16.09
C HIS A 16 9.97 3.35 -15.16
N LEU A 17 9.59 4.50 -14.60
CA LEU A 17 10.38 5.22 -13.60
C LEU A 17 10.76 4.30 -12.43
N MET A 18 9.78 3.59 -11.88
CA MET A 18 9.98 2.71 -10.72
C MET A 18 10.94 1.56 -11.02
N THR A 19 10.84 0.94 -12.19
CA THR A 19 11.63 -0.27 -12.52
C THR A 19 12.99 0.06 -13.15
N LYS A 20 13.11 1.17 -13.88
CA LYS A 20 14.32 1.54 -14.61
C LYS A 20 15.17 2.55 -13.85
N GLU A 21 14.57 3.67 -13.43
CA GLU A 21 15.30 4.74 -12.76
C GLU A 21 15.50 4.45 -11.26
N TRP A 22 14.43 3.99 -10.59
CA TRP A 22 14.50 3.64 -9.17
C TRP A 22 15.02 2.21 -8.93
N GLN A 23 15.23 1.44 -10.01
CA GLN A 23 15.77 0.08 -9.98
C GLN A 23 14.98 -0.87 -9.06
N LEU A 24 13.66 -0.68 -8.97
CA LEU A 24 12.79 -1.55 -8.19
C LEU A 24 12.44 -2.81 -9.00
N GLU A 25 12.64 -3.97 -8.39
CA GLU A 25 12.13 -5.24 -8.93
C GLU A 25 10.61 -5.27 -8.87
N LEU A 26 9.97 -5.73 -9.95
CA LEU A 26 8.52 -5.88 -10.02
C LEU A 26 8.03 -6.76 -8.85
N PRO A 27 7.01 -6.34 -8.10
CA PRO A 27 6.61 -7.05 -6.90
C PRO A 27 5.88 -8.35 -7.24
N LYS A 28 5.98 -9.34 -6.35
CA LYS A 28 5.17 -10.57 -6.45
C LYS A 28 3.75 -10.38 -5.91
N LEU A 29 3.51 -9.30 -5.17
CA LEU A 29 2.24 -8.92 -4.56
C LEU A 29 2.23 -7.40 -4.34
N LEU A 30 1.09 -6.75 -4.57
CA LEU A 30 0.90 -5.35 -4.23
C LEU A 30 -0.12 -5.23 -3.08
N ILE A 31 0.31 -4.68 -1.94
CA ILE A 31 -0.55 -4.43 -0.78
C ILE A 31 -0.90 -2.94 -0.78
N SER A 32 -2.15 -2.61 -1.03
CA SER A 32 -2.66 -1.24 -1.04
C SER A 32 -3.37 -0.92 0.27
N VAL A 33 -2.74 -0.11 1.13
CA VAL A 33 -3.29 0.23 2.45
C VAL A 33 -4.15 1.49 2.36
N HIS A 34 -5.37 1.42 2.88
CA HIS A 34 -6.33 2.52 2.99
C HIS A 34 -6.89 2.57 4.41
N GLY A 35 -7.43 3.72 4.79
CA GLY A 35 -7.96 3.91 6.13
C GLY A 35 -8.21 5.36 6.50
N GLY A 36 -8.25 5.61 7.81
CA GLY A 36 -8.42 6.95 8.37
C GLY A 36 -7.34 7.94 7.92
N LEU A 37 -7.77 9.14 7.50
CA LEU A 37 -6.87 10.28 7.22
C LEU A 37 -6.51 11.06 8.49
N GLN A 38 -7.42 11.09 9.47
CA GLN A 38 -7.22 11.73 10.76
C GLN A 38 -6.51 10.78 11.72
N ASN A 39 -5.73 11.32 12.66
CA ASN A 39 -5.06 10.50 13.67
C ASN A 39 -6.08 9.83 14.59
N PHE A 40 -5.90 8.53 14.80
CA PHE A 40 -6.67 7.72 15.72
C PHE A 40 -5.72 6.75 16.42
N GLU A 41 -6.13 6.23 17.58
CA GLU A 41 -5.37 5.23 18.30
C GLU A 41 -6.00 3.85 18.14
N LEU A 42 -5.17 2.87 17.78
CA LEU A 42 -5.56 1.47 17.72
C LEU A 42 -5.40 0.85 19.10
N GLN A 43 -6.26 -0.11 19.44
CA GLN A 43 -6.04 -0.93 20.62
C GLN A 43 -4.66 -1.61 20.55
N PRO A 44 -3.87 -1.68 21.64
CA PRO A 44 -2.49 -2.15 21.59
C PRO A 44 -2.32 -3.54 20.95
N LYS A 45 -3.23 -4.47 21.26
CA LYS A 45 -3.25 -5.81 20.66
C LYS A 45 -3.46 -5.75 19.15
N LEU A 46 -4.39 -4.91 18.69
CA LEU A 46 -4.70 -4.75 17.27
C LEU A 46 -3.54 -4.06 16.54
N LYS A 47 -2.97 -3.00 17.11
CA LYS A 47 -1.77 -2.32 16.58
C LYS A 47 -0.62 -3.32 16.38
N GLN A 48 -0.39 -4.20 17.35
CA GLN A 48 0.64 -5.23 17.26
C GLN A 48 0.36 -6.26 16.16
N VAL A 49 -0.87 -6.77 16.06
CA VAL A 49 -1.26 -7.76 15.04
C VAL A 49 -1.19 -7.15 13.65
N PHE A 50 -1.74 -5.95 13.46
CA PHE A 50 -1.69 -5.20 12.22
C PHE A 50 -0.24 -4.96 11.77
N GLY A 51 0.58 -4.36 12.63
CA GLY A 51 1.96 -4.02 12.29
C GLY A 51 2.80 -5.26 11.97
N LYS A 52 2.78 -6.29 12.84
CA LYS A 52 3.56 -7.52 12.61
C LYS A 52 3.05 -8.29 11.39
N GLY A 53 1.74 -8.35 11.18
CA GLY A 53 1.12 -9.03 10.04
C GLY A 53 1.51 -8.39 8.71
N LEU A 54 1.38 -7.06 8.60
CA LEU A 54 1.73 -6.30 7.40
C LEU A 54 3.21 -6.47 7.04
N ILE A 55 4.10 -6.29 8.02
CA ILE A 55 5.55 -6.43 7.83
C ILE A 55 5.92 -7.85 7.42
N LYS A 56 5.35 -8.86 8.09
CA LYS A 56 5.61 -10.27 7.78
C LYS A 56 5.13 -10.62 6.37
N ALA A 57 3.94 -10.20 5.98
CA ALA A 57 3.38 -10.45 4.65
C ALA A 57 4.28 -9.82 3.55
N ALA A 58 4.68 -8.56 3.74
CA ALA A 58 5.51 -7.86 2.77
C ALA A 58 6.90 -8.51 2.61
N MET A 59 7.55 -8.86 3.72
CA MET A 59 8.88 -9.46 3.72
C MET A 59 8.87 -10.89 3.16
N THR A 60 7.85 -11.69 3.46
CA THR A 60 7.78 -13.09 3.03
C THR A 60 7.53 -13.21 1.53
N THR A 61 6.74 -12.29 0.96
CA THR A 61 6.34 -12.34 -0.44
C THR A 61 7.21 -11.47 -1.35
N GLY A 62 7.95 -10.50 -0.79
CA GLY A 62 8.58 -9.44 -1.59
C GLY A 62 7.53 -8.48 -2.15
N ALA A 63 6.52 -8.13 -1.36
CA ALA A 63 5.45 -7.22 -1.77
C ALA A 63 5.91 -5.76 -1.78
N TRP A 64 5.31 -4.97 -2.66
CA TRP A 64 5.28 -3.52 -2.50
C TRP A 64 4.09 -3.12 -1.62
N ILE A 65 4.29 -2.09 -0.80
CA ILE A 65 3.23 -1.48 0.01
C ILE A 65 2.91 -0.09 -0.54
N PHE A 66 1.68 0.11 -1.02
CA PHE A 66 1.16 1.42 -1.39
C PHE A 66 0.37 2.04 -0.25
N THR A 67 0.58 3.33 -0.01
CA THR A 67 -0.11 4.10 1.02
C THR A 67 -0.34 5.54 0.56
N GLY A 68 -1.03 6.35 1.37
CA GLY A 68 -1.16 7.80 1.15
C GLY A 68 0.11 8.63 1.39
N GLY A 69 1.20 8.05 1.90
CA GLY A 69 2.51 8.70 2.08
C GLY A 69 2.61 9.78 3.17
N VAL A 70 1.51 10.43 3.54
CA VAL A 70 1.49 11.46 4.59
C VAL A 70 1.50 10.85 5.99
N ASN A 71 2.10 11.54 6.96
CA ASN A 71 2.28 11.05 8.32
C ASN A 71 1.05 11.25 9.21
N THR A 72 -0.13 10.83 8.74
CA THR A 72 -1.39 10.93 9.48
C THR A 72 -2.20 9.64 9.41
N GLY A 73 -3.11 9.47 10.37
CA GLY A 73 -4.08 8.38 10.43
C GLY A 73 -3.45 6.99 10.29
N VAL A 74 -3.97 6.17 9.38
CA VAL A 74 -3.49 4.78 9.21
C VAL A 74 -2.00 4.73 8.82
N ILE A 75 -1.51 5.73 8.07
CA ILE A 75 -0.14 5.73 7.56
C ILE A 75 0.87 5.96 8.69
N ARG A 76 0.49 6.68 9.76
CA ARG A 76 1.30 6.77 11.00
C ARG A 76 1.52 5.38 11.61
N HIS A 77 0.47 4.55 11.71
CA HIS A 77 0.60 3.18 12.23
C HIS A 77 1.43 2.26 11.32
N VAL A 78 1.35 2.45 10.00
CA VAL A 78 2.23 1.76 9.04
C VAL A 78 3.69 2.18 9.24
N GLY A 79 3.94 3.48 9.42
CA GLY A 79 5.28 4.03 9.69
C GLY A 79 5.87 3.47 11.00
N ASP A 80 5.09 3.43 12.08
CA ASP A 80 5.50 2.82 13.34
C ASP A 80 5.92 1.35 13.15
N ALA A 81 5.13 0.56 12.40
CA ALA A 81 5.44 -0.83 12.12
C ALA A 81 6.73 -1.00 11.29
N LEU A 82 6.95 -0.13 10.30
CA LEU A 82 8.18 -0.10 9.51
C LEU A 82 9.40 0.29 10.34
N LYS A 83 9.25 1.25 11.26
CA LYS A 83 10.31 1.68 12.18
C LYS A 83 10.71 0.57 13.15
N ASP A 84 9.71 -0.09 13.74
CA ASP A 84 9.93 -1.23 14.64
C ASP A 84 10.64 -2.39 13.92
N HIS A 85 10.31 -2.63 12.65
CA HIS A 85 10.99 -3.63 11.82
C HIS A 85 12.42 -3.24 11.49
N ALA A 86 12.66 -2.01 11.06
CA ALA A 86 13.98 -1.51 10.67
C ALA A 86 14.99 -1.56 11.83
N SER A 87 14.53 -1.40 13.09
CA SER A 87 15.38 -1.54 14.27
C SER A 87 15.79 -2.99 14.58
N LYS A 88 15.06 -3.99 14.06
CA LYS A 88 15.22 -5.42 14.39
C LYS A 88 15.77 -6.26 13.24
N SER A 89 15.62 -5.81 12.00
CA SER A 89 15.99 -6.57 10.81
C SER A 89 16.57 -5.68 9.72
N ARG A 90 17.45 -6.26 8.89
CA ARG A 90 18.10 -5.57 7.76
C ARG A 90 17.30 -5.64 6.45
N GLY A 91 16.25 -6.45 6.39
CA GLY A 91 15.49 -6.61 5.15
C GLY A 91 14.68 -5.36 4.84
N LYS A 92 14.90 -4.80 3.64
CA LYS A 92 14.28 -3.56 3.17
C LYS A 92 12.90 -3.86 2.60
N ILE A 93 11.89 -3.12 3.06
CA ILE A 93 10.52 -3.20 2.55
C ILE A 93 10.30 -2.05 1.58
N CYS A 94 9.80 -2.35 0.38
CA CYS A 94 9.48 -1.31 -0.59
C CYS A 94 8.11 -0.70 -0.25
N THR A 95 8.12 0.46 0.40
CA THR A 95 6.92 1.22 0.77
C THR A 95 6.89 2.51 -0.01
N ILE A 96 5.84 2.68 -0.83
CA ILE A 96 5.67 3.80 -1.73
C ILE A 96 4.47 4.63 -1.26
N GLY A 97 4.72 5.90 -0.97
CA GLY A 97 3.70 6.88 -0.60
C GLY A 97 3.21 7.62 -1.83
N ILE A 98 1.93 7.49 -2.16
CA ILE A 98 1.30 8.26 -3.23
C ILE A 98 0.46 9.35 -2.56
N ALA A 99 0.98 10.57 -2.58
CA ALA A 99 0.41 11.70 -1.84
C ALA A 99 0.08 12.86 -2.79
N PRO A 100 -0.97 13.65 -2.54
CA PRO A 100 -1.20 14.86 -3.31
C PRO A 100 -0.17 15.92 -2.94
N TRP A 101 0.45 16.56 -3.94
CA TRP A 101 1.47 17.60 -3.73
C TRP A 101 0.93 18.77 -2.89
N GLY A 102 -0.31 19.20 -3.14
CA GLY A 102 -0.92 20.36 -2.51
C GLY A 102 -1.12 20.28 -1.00
N ILE A 103 -1.02 19.10 -0.38
CA ILE A 103 -1.15 18.94 1.09
C ILE A 103 0.21 18.79 1.79
N VAL A 104 1.30 18.67 1.03
CA VAL A 104 2.63 18.43 1.59
C VAL A 104 3.12 19.73 2.22
N GLU A 105 3.43 19.67 3.51
CA GLU A 105 4.05 20.76 4.24
C GLU A 105 5.52 20.92 3.83
N ASN A 106 6.02 22.16 3.80
CA ASN A 106 7.38 22.53 3.36
C ASN A 106 7.72 22.04 1.95
N GLN A 107 6.76 22.14 1.02
CA GLN A 107 6.91 21.65 -0.35
C GLN A 107 8.03 22.38 -1.12
N GLU A 108 8.34 23.62 -0.74
CA GLU A 108 9.45 24.43 -1.27
C GLU A 108 10.82 23.77 -1.08
N ASP A 109 11.01 23.02 0.02
CA ASP A 109 12.24 22.27 0.26
C ASP A 109 12.43 21.18 -0.78
N LEU A 110 11.34 20.62 -1.30
CA LEU A 110 11.32 19.56 -2.32
C LEU A 110 11.44 20.11 -3.75
N ILE A 111 11.53 21.43 -3.94
CA ILE A 111 11.69 22.01 -5.28
C ILE A 111 13.17 21.98 -5.68
N GLY A 112 13.44 21.21 -6.72
CA GLY A 112 14.76 21.11 -7.33
C GLY A 112 14.74 20.20 -8.54
N ARG A 113 15.58 20.48 -9.53
CA ARG A 113 15.76 19.65 -10.71
C ARG A 113 17.07 18.87 -10.57
N ASP A 114 16.98 17.54 -10.61
CA ASP A 114 18.14 16.63 -10.54
C ASP A 114 19.07 16.89 -9.35
N VAL A 115 18.49 17.33 -8.22
CA VAL A 115 19.21 17.63 -6.97
C VAL A 115 18.61 16.89 -5.79
N VAL A 116 19.48 16.50 -4.86
CA VAL A 116 19.06 15.96 -3.56
C VAL A 116 18.65 17.13 -2.67
N ARG A 117 17.43 17.06 -2.14
CA ARG A 117 16.89 18.04 -1.20
C ARG A 117 16.64 17.41 0.16
N PRO A 118 17.18 17.97 1.26
CA PRO A 118 16.76 17.56 2.59
C PRO A 118 15.31 18.01 2.80
N TYR A 119 14.48 17.13 3.36
CA TYR A 119 13.09 17.42 3.71
C TYR A 119 12.92 17.33 5.22
N GLN A 120 12.32 18.35 5.83
CA GLN A 120 12.06 18.36 7.27
C GLN A 120 10.66 17.82 7.56
N THR A 121 10.59 16.74 8.34
CA THR A 121 9.32 16.11 8.73
C THR A 121 8.74 16.71 10.03
N MET A 122 9.03 17.97 10.32
CA MET A 122 8.49 18.67 11.50
C MET A 122 7.11 19.22 11.17
N SER A 123 6.08 18.66 11.79
CA SER A 123 4.70 19.14 11.61
C SER A 123 4.49 20.47 12.31
N ASN A 124 3.86 21.42 11.64
CA ASN A 124 3.40 22.67 12.26
C ASN A 124 1.96 22.52 12.80
N PRO A 125 1.72 22.58 14.13
CA PRO A 125 0.38 22.44 14.70
C PRO A 125 -0.65 23.46 14.20
N MET A 126 -0.19 24.61 13.68
CA MET A 126 -1.06 25.67 13.14
C MET A 126 -1.38 25.49 11.66
N SER A 127 -0.72 24.54 10.99
CA SER A 127 -0.87 24.28 9.56
C SER A 127 -1.99 23.28 9.31
N LYS A 128 -2.70 23.47 8.19
CA LYS A 128 -3.66 22.48 7.67
C LYS A 128 -2.99 21.45 6.75
N LEU A 129 -1.69 21.62 6.48
CA LEU A 129 -0.89 20.73 5.67
C LEU A 129 -0.35 19.58 6.53
N THR A 130 0.26 18.61 5.86
CA THR A 130 0.76 17.39 6.49
C THR A 130 2.16 17.08 5.99
N VAL A 131 3.00 16.56 6.88
CA VAL A 131 4.35 16.11 6.51
C VAL A 131 4.32 14.72 5.89
N LEU A 132 5.28 14.44 5.01
CA LEU A 132 5.51 13.08 4.51
C LEU A 132 6.03 12.17 5.64
N ASN A 133 5.71 10.88 5.56
CA ASN A 133 6.15 9.90 6.55
C ASN A 133 7.60 9.43 6.27
N SER A 134 8.53 9.70 7.19
CA SER A 134 9.96 9.40 6.99
C SER A 134 10.30 7.91 6.83
N MET A 135 9.39 7.00 7.13
CA MET A 135 9.62 5.56 7.02
C MET A 135 9.34 4.97 5.64
N HIS A 136 8.79 5.76 4.71
CA HIS A 136 8.58 5.35 3.33
C HIS A 136 9.87 5.46 2.52
N SER A 137 10.08 4.50 1.62
CA SER A 137 11.30 4.50 0.79
C SER A 137 11.17 5.40 -0.43
N HIS A 138 9.96 5.50 -0.99
CA HIS A 138 9.69 6.26 -2.21
C HIS A 138 8.40 7.06 -2.11
N PHE A 139 8.33 8.17 -2.85
CA PHE A 139 7.14 9.00 -2.95
C PHE A 139 6.79 9.36 -4.39
N ILE A 140 5.51 9.28 -4.72
CA ILE A 140 4.92 9.84 -5.93
C ILE A 140 4.00 10.96 -5.48
N LEU A 141 4.36 12.20 -5.82
CA LEU A 141 3.62 13.40 -5.42
C LEU A 141 2.74 13.85 -6.58
N ALA A 142 1.44 13.57 -6.47
CA ALA A 142 0.44 13.84 -7.50
C ALA A 142 0.01 15.32 -7.45
N ASP A 143 0.19 16.03 -8.54
CA ASP A 143 -0.09 17.46 -8.63
C ASP A 143 -1.23 17.75 -9.61
N ASN A 144 -2.21 18.50 -9.14
CA ASN A 144 -3.35 18.99 -9.92
C ASN A 144 -3.48 20.53 -9.85
N GLY A 145 -2.45 21.21 -9.34
CA GLY A 145 -2.42 22.66 -9.15
C GLY A 145 -3.23 23.19 -7.97
N THR A 146 -3.89 22.32 -7.18
CA THR A 146 -4.64 22.74 -5.99
C THR A 146 -3.76 22.72 -4.73
N THR A 147 -4.09 23.59 -3.76
CA THR A 147 -3.42 23.65 -2.45
C THR A 147 -4.40 23.25 -1.35
N GLY A 148 -3.94 22.45 -0.39
CA GLY A 148 -4.71 22.00 0.78
C GLY A 148 -5.86 21.03 0.45
N LYS A 149 -5.89 20.43 -0.74
CA LYS A 149 -6.95 19.51 -1.17
C LYS A 149 -6.39 18.12 -1.43
N TYR A 150 -7.13 17.13 -0.93
CA TYR A 150 -6.94 15.72 -1.26
C TYR A 150 -7.62 15.39 -2.58
N GLY A 151 -7.25 14.27 -3.21
CA GLY A 151 -7.95 13.70 -4.37
C GLY A 151 -7.10 13.62 -5.64
N ALA A 152 -6.02 14.39 -5.75
CA ALA A 152 -5.12 14.35 -6.91
C ALA A 152 -4.49 12.95 -7.09
N GLU A 153 -4.25 12.26 -5.99
CA GLU A 153 -3.65 10.94 -5.93
C GLU A 153 -4.62 9.79 -6.26
N VAL A 154 -5.93 10.00 -6.14
CA VAL A 154 -6.94 8.91 -6.17
C VAL A 154 -6.94 8.21 -7.52
N LYS A 155 -7.15 8.95 -8.61
CA LYS A 155 -7.16 8.40 -9.97
C LYS A 155 -5.80 7.81 -10.35
N LEU A 156 -4.72 8.55 -10.05
CA LEU A 156 -3.34 8.15 -10.35
C LEU A 156 -3.01 6.80 -9.68
N ARG A 157 -3.32 6.65 -8.39
CA ARG A 157 -3.09 5.42 -7.62
C ARG A 157 -3.86 4.24 -8.20
N ARG A 158 -5.15 4.40 -8.50
CA ARG A 158 -5.98 3.31 -9.06
C ARG A 158 -5.50 2.87 -10.43
N GLN A 159 -5.14 3.82 -11.30
CA GLN A 159 -4.58 3.51 -12.62
C GLN A 159 -3.22 2.81 -12.52
N LEU A 160 -2.36 3.23 -11.59
CA LEU A 160 -1.07 2.60 -11.35
C LEU A 160 -1.20 1.17 -10.79
N GLU A 161 -2.04 0.97 -9.78
CA GLU A 161 -2.34 -0.37 -9.22
C GLU A 161 -2.84 -1.33 -10.29
N LYS A 162 -3.80 -0.88 -11.11
CA LYS A 162 -4.34 -1.67 -12.22
C LYS A 162 -3.28 -1.94 -13.29
N HIS A 163 -2.41 -0.99 -13.59
CA HIS A 163 -1.34 -1.21 -14.56
C HIS A 163 -0.29 -2.20 -14.06
N ILE A 164 0.03 -2.17 -12.76
CA ILE A 164 0.93 -3.13 -12.12
C ILE A 164 0.30 -4.53 -12.14
N SER A 165 -1.00 -4.65 -11.88
CA SER A 165 -1.68 -5.95 -11.88
C SER A 165 -1.68 -6.64 -13.24
N LEU A 166 -1.56 -5.89 -14.33
CA LEU A 166 -1.46 -6.43 -15.69
C LEU A 166 -0.03 -6.91 -16.04
N GLN A 167 0.97 -6.59 -15.22
CA GLN A 167 2.34 -7.02 -15.47
C GLN A 167 2.49 -8.52 -15.19
N LYS A 168 3.03 -9.25 -16.17
CA LYS A 168 3.24 -10.69 -16.04
C LYS A 168 4.39 -10.96 -15.08
N ILE A 169 4.12 -11.70 -14.02
CA ILE A 169 5.18 -12.27 -13.17
C ILE A 169 5.60 -13.60 -13.79
N ASN A 170 6.91 -13.82 -13.92
CA ASN A 170 7.44 -15.13 -14.26
C ASN A 170 7.50 -15.97 -12.97
N THR A 171 6.39 -16.63 -12.61
CA THR A 171 6.25 -17.48 -11.43
C THR A 171 7.04 -18.78 -11.61
N ARG A 172 8.36 -18.72 -11.54
CA ARG A 172 9.17 -19.91 -11.22
C ARG A 172 9.28 -20.00 -9.71
N CYS A 173 8.52 -20.94 -9.13
CA CYS A 173 8.51 -21.35 -7.73
C CYS A 173 8.01 -20.29 -6.71
N LEU A 174 6.71 -20.33 -6.40
CA LEU A 174 6.26 -20.11 -5.03
C LEU A 174 5.93 -21.48 -4.43
N PRO A 175 6.42 -21.82 -3.22
CA PRO A 175 5.99 -23.04 -2.55
C PRO A 175 4.50 -22.91 -2.22
N PHE A 176 3.69 -23.82 -2.78
CA PHE A 176 2.28 -23.96 -2.43
C PHE A 176 2.19 -24.47 -0.98
N PHE A 177 1.66 -23.65 -0.07
CA PHE A 177 1.29 -24.11 1.26
C PHE A 177 -0.07 -24.80 1.18
N SER A 178 -0.05 -26.13 1.03
CA SER A 178 -1.23 -26.94 1.31
C SER A 178 -1.46 -26.95 2.82
N LEU A 179 -2.65 -26.54 3.24
CA LEU A 179 -3.13 -26.71 4.61
C LEU A 179 -3.75 -28.11 4.72
N ASP A 180 -2.93 -29.16 4.58
CA ASP A 180 -3.39 -30.50 4.95
C ASP A 180 -2.48 -31.12 6.00
N SER A 181 -3.10 -31.45 7.12
CA SER A 181 -2.44 -32.01 8.29
C SER A 181 -2.29 -33.50 8.10
N ARG A 182 -1.08 -33.96 7.74
CA ARG A 182 -0.39 -35.16 8.26
C ARG A 182 0.76 -35.60 7.34
N LEU A 183 1.92 -35.81 7.99
CA LEU A 183 3.05 -36.68 7.61
C LEU A 183 4.14 -36.15 6.63
N PHE A 184 5.34 -36.08 7.23
CA PHE A 184 6.67 -36.43 6.71
C PHE A 184 7.50 -35.46 5.85
N TYR A 185 8.69 -35.20 6.40
CA TYR A 185 9.95 -34.95 5.70
C TYR A 185 10.08 -35.80 4.42
N SER A 186 10.01 -35.16 3.26
CA SER A 186 10.81 -35.53 2.09
C SER A 186 10.83 -34.35 1.11
N PHE A 187 11.94 -33.63 1.16
CA PHE A 187 12.30 -32.64 0.15
C PHE A 187 12.62 -33.40 -1.14
N TRP A 188 11.67 -33.49 -2.06
CA TRP A 188 11.99 -33.79 -3.46
C TRP A 188 11.32 -32.75 -4.34
N GLY A 189 12.16 -31.92 -4.96
CA GLY A 189 11.75 -31.04 -6.03
C GLY A 189 11.10 -31.84 -7.15
N SER A 190 9.82 -31.59 -7.37
CA SER A 190 9.17 -31.79 -8.65
C SER A 190 8.52 -30.46 -9.00
N CYS A 191 9.28 -29.63 -9.73
CA CYS A 191 8.73 -28.48 -10.42
C CYS A 191 7.84 -29.01 -11.53
N GLN A 192 6.56 -29.16 -11.26
CA GLN A 192 5.59 -29.40 -12.31
C GLN A 192 5.52 -28.11 -13.13
N LEU A 193 6.08 -28.16 -14.34
CA LEU A 193 5.88 -27.15 -15.36
C LEU A 193 4.37 -27.09 -15.61
N ASP A 194 3.70 -26.03 -15.15
CA ASP A 194 2.34 -25.74 -15.59
C ASP A 194 2.37 -25.63 -17.13
N PRO A 195 1.64 -26.49 -17.88
CA PRO A 195 1.70 -26.52 -19.35
C PRO A 195 1.06 -25.28 -20.01
N ILE A 196 0.61 -24.31 -19.20
CA ILE A 196 -0.14 -23.13 -19.62
C ILE A 196 0.50 -21.94 -18.92
N GLY A 197 1.70 -21.55 -19.35
CA GLY A 197 2.44 -20.40 -18.85
C GLY A 197 1.82 -19.05 -19.22
N ILE A 198 0.52 -18.86 -18.95
CA ILE A 198 -0.09 -17.54 -18.91
C ILE A 198 0.36 -16.93 -17.60
N GLY A 199 1.50 -16.22 -17.61
CA GLY A 199 2.02 -15.55 -16.42
C GLY A 199 0.89 -14.78 -15.73
N GLN A 200 0.58 -15.15 -14.49
CA GLN A 200 -0.42 -14.44 -13.70
C GLN A 200 0.08 -13.01 -13.48
N GLY A 201 -0.85 -12.07 -13.61
CA GLY A 201 -0.60 -10.67 -13.29
C GLY A 201 -0.17 -10.49 -11.84
N VAL A 202 0.41 -9.35 -11.49
CA VAL A 202 0.73 -9.04 -10.08
C VAL A 202 -0.56 -9.03 -9.25
N PRO A 203 -0.75 -9.92 -8.27
CA PRO A 203 -1.92 -9.87 -7.41
C PRO A 203 -1.92 -8.58 -6.60
N VAL A 204 -3.10 -7.96 -6.50
CA VAL A 204 -3.32 -6.75 -5.68
C VAL A 204 -4.27 -7.12 -4.55
N VAL A 205 -4.00 -6.64 -3.34
CA VAL A 205 -4.87 -6.77 -2.18
C VAL A 205 -5.03 -5.40 -1.53
N ALA A 206 -6.26 -5.02 -1.21
CA ALA A 206 -6.53 -3.81 -0.44
C ALA A 206 -6.64 -4.15 1.06
N LEU A 207 -5.98 -3.37 1.93
CA LEU A 207 -6.06 -3.50 3.38
C LEU A 207 -6.70 -2.25 3.97
N ILE A 208 -7.79 -2.43 4.72
CA ILE A 208 -8.58 -1.34 5.31
C ILE A 208 -8.41 -1.32 6.82
N VAL A 209 -8.07 -0.15 7.37
CA VAL A 209 -7.97 0.09 8.82
C VAL A 209 -8.61 1.42 9.19
N GLU A 210 -9.62 1.37 10.06
CA GLU A 210 -10.51 2.51 10.34
C GLU A 210 -11.14 3.02 9.02
N GLY A 211 -11.76 4.18 9.02
CA GLY A 211 -12.05 4.93 7.81
C GLY A 211 -13.26 5.84 7.96
N GLY A 212 -13.28 6.88 7.13
CA GLY A 212 -14.49 7.65 6.87
C GLY A 212 -15.31 7.06 5.70
N PRO A 213 -16.39 7.74 5.29
CA PRO A 213 -17.24 7.30 4.18
C PRO A 213 -16.49 7.06 2.87
N ASN A 214 -15.42 7.84 2.60
CA ASN A 214 -14.60 7.66 1.41
C ASN A 214 -13.97 6.26 1.31
N VAL A 215 -13.66 5.61 2.43
CA VAL A 215 -13.12 4.26 2.46
C VAL A 215 -14.15 3.26 1.94
N ILE A 216 -15.44 3.45 2.23
CA ILE A 216 -16.52 2.59 1.72
C ILE A 216 -16.60 2.68 0.20
N SER A 217 -16.50 3.90 -0.36
CA SER A 217 -16.46 4.10 -1.81
C SER A 217 -15.24 3.42 -2.44
N ILE A 218 -14.06 3.54 -1.82
CA ILE A 218 -12.83 2.86 -2.28
C ILE A 218 -13.02 1.34 -2.29
N VAL A 219 -13.59 0.76 -1.23
CA VAL A 219 -13.87 -0.68 -1.15
C VAL A 219 -14.83 -1.11 -2.26
N LEU A 220 -15.91 -0.34 -2.48
CA LEU A 220 -16.87 -0.62 -3.55
C LEU A 220 -16.21 -0.58 -4.93
N GLU A 221 -15.31 0.38 -5.19
CA GLU A 221 -14.53 0.46 -6.42
C GLU A 221 -13.61 -0.75 -6.61
N TYR A 222 -12.91 -1.20 -5.56
CA TYR A 222 -12.08 -2.40 -5.61
C TYR A 222 -12.89 -3.67 -5.91
N LEU A 223 -14.06 -3.82 -5.30
CA LEU A 223 -14.91 -5.00 -5.51
C LEU A 223 -15.59 -5.00 -6.88
N ARG A 224 -15.79 -3.82 -7.49
CA ARG A 224 -16.35 -3.67 -8.85
C ARG A 224 -15.32 -3.78 -9.97
N ASP A 225 -14.04 -3.83 -9.65
CA ASP A 225 -13.00 -4.03 -10.66
C ASP A 225 -13.18 -5.38 -11.37
N THR A 226 -12.58 -5.48 -12.55
CA THR A 226 -12.54 -6.73 -13.33
C THR A 226 -11.07 -7.09 -13.61
N PRO A 227 -10.52 -8.13 -12.97
CA PRO A 227 -11.12 -8.93 -11.89
C PRO A 227 -11.25 -8.15 -10.57
N PRO A 228 -12.18 -8.53 -9.66
CA PRO A 228 -12.33 -7.89 -8.36
C PRO A 228 -11.05 -7.96 -7.54
N VAL A 229 -10.71 -6.88 -6.83
CA VAL A 229 -9.57 -6.85 -5.92
C VAL A 229 -10.02 -7.31 -4.53
N PRO A 230 -9.38 -8.34 -3.94
CA PRO A 230 -9.69 -8.77 -2.59
C PRO A 230 -9.40 -7.67 -1.56
N VAL A 231 -10.33 -7.50 -0.63
CA VAL A 231 -10.27 -6.49 0.44
C VAL A 231 -10.19 -7.18 1.79
N VAL A 232 -9.16 -6.85 2.57
CA VAL A 232 -8.98 -7.28 3.95
C VAL A 232 -9.37 -6.14 4.87
N VAL A 233 -10.35 -6.37 5.75
CA VAL A 233 -10.88 -5.37 6.68
C VAL A 233 -10.39 -5.67 8.09
N CYS A 234 -9.84 -4.67 8.77
CA CYS A 234 -9.34 -4.79 10.14
C CYS A 234 -10.48 -4.54 11.14
N ASP A 235 -11.19 -5.59 11.53
CA ASP A 235 -12.27 -5.52 12.52
C ASP A 235 -11.79 -5.02 13.89
N GLY A 236 -12.56 -4.14 14.52
CA GLY A 236 -12.22 -3.47 15.78
C GLY A 236 -11.28 -2.28 15.63
N SER A 237 -11.00 -1.84 14.40
CA SER A 237 -10.20 -0.63 14.13
C SER A 237 -11.03 0.65 14.09
N GLY A 238 -12.36 0.55 14.07
CA GLY A 238 -13.27 1.68 14.20
C GLY A 238 -13.97 2.10 12.90
N ARG A 239 -15.06 2.87 13.07
CA ARG A 239 -15.77 3.63 12.02
C ARG A 239 -16.08 2.78 10.78
N ALA A 240 -15.63 3.17 9.58
CA ALA A 240 -16.00 2.46 8.35
C ALA A 240 -15.56 0.99 8.34
N SER A 241 -14.40 0.68 8.92
CA SER A 241 -13.88 -0.69 8.98
C SER A 241 -14.81 -1.60 9.78
N ASP A 242 -15.29 -1.14 10.93
CA ASP A 242 -16.20 -1.92 11.78
C ASP A 242 -17.59 -2.05 11.16
N ILE A 243 -18.08 -1.01 10.46
CA ILE A 243 -19.34 -1.08 9.71
C ILE A 243 -19.26 -2.15 8.61
N LEU A 244 -18.15 -2.17 7.85
CA LEU A 244 -17.92 -3.18 6.81
C LEU A 244 -17.81 -4.59 7.39
N ALA A 245 -17.06 -4.74 8.50
CA ALA A 245 -16.90 -6.03 9.18
C ALA A 245 -18.23 -6.54 9.76
N PHE A 246 -19.03 -5.66 10.37
CA PHE A 246 -20.37 -5.97 10.85
C PHE A 246 -21.26 -6.40 9.68
N GLY A 247 -21.32 -5.60 8.61
CA GLY A 247 -22.11 -5.92 7.42
C GLY A 247 -21.78 -7.29 6.83
N HIS A 248 -20.49 -7.63 6.73
CA HIS A 248 -20.06 -8.95 6.27
C HIS A 248 -20.55 -10.07 7.19
N LYS A 249 -20.32 -9.97 8.52
CA LYS A 249 -20.71 -11.00 9.49
C LYS A 249 -22.22 -11.30 9.47
N TYR A 250 -23.05 -10.26 9.39
CA TYR A 250 -24.51 -10.42 9.44
C TYR A 250 -25.16 -10.64 8.07
N SER A 251 -24.42 -10.47 6.97
CA SER A 251 -24.92 -10.85 5.63
C SER A 251 -25.01 -12.36 5.44
N GLU A 252 -24.22 -13.13 6.21
CA GLU A 252 -24.19 -14.60 6.13
C GLU A 252 -25.24 -15.28 7.04
N GLU A 253 -25.83 -14.57 8.01
CA GLU A 253 -26.79 -15.14 8.97
C GLU A 253 -28.27 -15.06 8.50
N GLY A 254 -28.54 -14.57 7.29
CA GLY A 254 -29.90 -14.26 6.82
C GLY A 254 -30.26 -14.62 5.38
N GLY A 255 -29.63 -15.63 4.75
CA GLY A 255 -29.94 -16.05 3.38
C GLY A 255 -29.77 -17.54 3.12
#